data_AF-A0A450UQL7-F1
#
_entry.id   AF-A0A450UQL7-F1
#
_cell.length_a   1.000
_cell.length_b   1.000
_cell.length_c   1.000
_cell.angle_alpha   90.00
_cell.angle_beta   90.00
_cell.angle_gamma   90.00
#
_symmetry.space_group_name_H-M   'P 1'
#
loop_
_entity.id
_entity.type
_entity.pdbx_description
1 polymer ?
#
loop_
_entity_poly.entity_id
_entity_poly.type
_entity_poly.pdbx_seq_one_letter_code
_entity_poly.pdbx_strand_id
1 'polypeptide(L)'
;DAIVVFPDHLHCIWQLPFDDADYSTRWKRIKQEFSKNIPARLNHRKEKQLWQRRFWEHVIRDERDWENHMAYIYYNPVKHGYVERPLDWQYSSFAYRGQAVYPNENKIPEYVGELAVQMPVE
;
A
#
# COMPACT_ATOMS: atom_id res chain seq x y z
N ASP A 1 6.43 -7.86 -1.73
CA ASP A 1 7.34 -7.51 -0.62
C ASP A 1 6.65 -6.97 0.62
N ALA A 2 5.96 -5.84 0.52
CA ALA A 2 5.22 -5.26 1.63
C ALA A 2 3.80 -4.86 1.24
N ILE A 3 2.89 -4.83 2.22
CA ILE A 3 1.53 -4.30 2.06
C ILE A 3 1.06 -3.70 3.39
N VAL A 4 0.32 -2.60 3.29
CA VAL A 4 -0.50 -2.04 4.37
C VAL A 4 -1.88 -1.72 3.81
N VAL A 5 -2.91 -2.08 4.57
CA VAL A 5 -4.31 -1.84 4.21
C VAL A 5 -4.92 -0.88 5.23
N PHE A 6 -5.56 0.16 4.74
CA PHE A 6 -6.31 1.16 5.49
C PHE A 6 -7.81 1.02 5.24
N PRO A 7 -8.65 1.71 6.03
CA PRO A 7 -10.09 1.72 5.80
C PRO A 7 -10.52 2.20 4.39
N ASP A 8 -9.74 3.07 3.77
CA ASP A 8 -10.06 3.77 2.51
C ASP A 8 -9.06 3.51 1.36
N HIS A 9 -7.83 3.08 1.65
CA HIS A 9 -6.81 2.79 0.65
C HIS A 9 -5.84 1.68 1.08
N LEU A 10 -4.84 1.38 0.26
CA LEU A 10 -3.75 0.48 0.58
C LEU A 10 -2.49 0.91 -0.15
N HIS A 11 -1.33 0.53 0.37
CA HIS A 11 -0.04 0.61 -0.33
C HIS A 11 0.61 -0.76 -0.36
N CYS A 12 1.26 -1.12 -1.47
CA CYS A 12 2.03 -2.35 -1.55
C CYS A 12 3.20 -2.27 -2.51
N ILE A 13 4.23 -3.09 -2.24
CA ILE A 13 5.29 -3.44 -3.17
C ILE A 13 5.08 -4.89 -3.59
N TRP A 14 5.12 -5.14 -4.88
CA TRP A 14 5.05 -6.46 -5.48
C TRP A 14 6.16 -6.64 -6.51
N GLN A 15 6.68 -7.86 -6.60
CA GLN A 15 7.59 -8.25 -7.66
C GLN A 15 6.81 -9.16 -8.61
N LEU A 16 6.89 -8.85 -9.91
CA LEU A 16 6.27 -9.66 -10.94
C LEU A 16 7.28 -10.69 -11.47
N PRO A 17 6.81 -11.77 -12.11
CA PRO A 17 7.68 -12.69 -12.82
C PRO A 17 8.59 -11.97 -13.82
N PHE A 18 9.74 -12.57 -14.11
CA PHE A 18 10.63 -12.08 -15.15
C PHE A 18 9.86 -11.92 -16.47
N ASP A 19 10.06 -10.80 -17.16
CA ASP A 19 9.39 -10.43 -18.41
C ASP A 19 7.87 -10.27 -18.32
N ASP A 20 7.33 -10.03 -17.11
CA ASP A 20 5.92 -9.71 -16.90
C ASP A 20 5.78 -8.31 -16.27
N ALA A 21 5.19 -7.39 -17.04
CA ALA A 21 4.87 -6.04 -16.61
C ALA A 21 3.36 -5.80 -16.48
N ASP A 22 2.52 -6.83 -16.54
CA ASP A 22 1.06 -6.68 -16.54
C ASP A 22 0.49 -6.57 -15.11
N TYR A 23 0.97 -5.56 -14.39
CA TYR A 23 0.38 -5.17 -13.11
C TYR A 23 -1.05 -4.63 -13.26
N SER A 24 -1.37 -4.02 -14.40
CA SER A 24 -2.65 -3.37 -14.63
C SER A 24 -3.81 -4.38 -14.65
N THR A 25 -3.65 -5.51 -15.35
CA THR A 25 -4.69 -6.56 -15.36
C THR A 25 -4.84 -7.22 -14.00
N ARG A 26 -3.74 -7.40 -13.26
CA ARG A 26 -3.77 -7.96 -11.90
C ARG A 26 -4.56 -7.08 -10.95
N TRP A 27 -4.27 -5.78 -10.93
CA TRP A 27 -5.05 -4.82 -10.13
C TRP A 27 -6.51 -4.77 -10.54
N LYS A 28 -6.80 -4.83 -11.84
CA LYS A 28 -8.17 -4.91 -12.34
C LYS A 28 -8.89 -6.12 -11.75
N ARG A 29 -8.28 -7.31 -11.78
CA ARG A 29 -8.86 -8.54 -11.23
C ARG A 29 -9.05 -8.47 -9.72
N ILE A 30 -8.05 -8.00 -8.97
CA ILE A 30 -8.15 -7.84 -7.51
C ILE A 30 -9.34 -6.92 -7.15
N LYS A 31 -9.42 -5.74 -7.78
CA LYS A 31 -10.51 -4.78 -7.56
C LYS A 31 -11.88 -5.39 -7.92
N GLN A 32 -11.94 -6.14 -9.02
CA GLN A 32 -13.16 -6.84 -9.45
C GLN A 32 -13.60 -7.89 -8.43
N GLU A 33 -12.70 -8.80 -8.02
CA GLU A 33 -13.02 -9.87 -7.08
C GLU A 33 -13.46 -9.32 -5.72
N PHE A 34 -12.73 -8.34 -5.17
CA PHE A 34 -13.12 -7.68 -3.92
C PHE A 34 -14.51 -7.04 -4.03
N SER A 35 -14.81 -6.41 -5.17
CA SER A 35 -16.09 -5.72 -5.35
C SER A 35 -17.28 -6.66 -5.48
N LYS A 36 -17.12 -7.95 -5.83
CA LYS A 36 -18.25 -8.86 -6.08
C LYS A 36 -19.22 -8.93 -4.90
N ASN A 37 -18.67 -9.14 -3.71
CA ASN A 37 -19.46 -9.41 -2.50
C ASN A 37 -19.71 -8.16 -1.62
N ILE A 38 -19.26 -6.99 -2.05
CA ILE A 38 -19.42 -5.75 -1.28
C ILE A 38 -20.62 -4.95 -1.80
N PRO A 39 -21.67 -4.72 -0.99
CA PRO A 39 -22.75 -3.82 -1.36
C PRO A 39 -22.19 -2.40 -1.57
N ALA A 40 -22.49 -1.79 -2.71
CA ALA A 40 -22.04 -0.43 -3.02
C ALA A 40 -23.04 0.26 -3.96
N ARG A 41 -23.06 1.60 -3.91
CA ARG A 41 -23.85 2.40 -4.84
C ARG A 41 -23.37 2.17 -6.28
N LEU A 42 -24.35 1.99 -7.16
CA LEU A 42 -24.10 1.85 -8.59
C LEU A 42 -24.19 3.21 -9.27
N ASN A 43 -23.29 3.47 -10.22
CA ASN A 43 -23.41 4.61 -11.11
C ASN A 43 -24.43 4.32 -12.24
N HIS A 44 -24.63 5.29 -13.14
CA HIS A 44 -25.51 5.15 -14.31
C HIS A 44 -25.14 4.01 -15.27
N ARG A 45 -23.91 3.48 -15.17
CA ARG A 45 -23.40 2.33 -15.95
C ARG A 45 -23.51 1.00 -15.20
N LYS A 46 -24.19 0.97 -14.04
CA LYS A 46 -24.29 -0.19 -13.14
C LYS A 46 -22.95 -0.65 -12.57
N GLU A 47 -21.97 0.25 -12.45
CA GLU A 47 -20.67 -0.04 -11.85
C GLU A 47 -20.65 0.38 -10.38
N LYS A 48 -20.08 -0.47 -9.51
CA LYS A 48 -19.86 -0.14 -8.09
C LYS A 48 -18.79 0.95 -7.97
N GLN A 49 -19.11 2.04 -7.26
CA GLN A 49 -18.19 3.13 -6.98
C GLN A 49 -17.38 2.89 -5.70
N LEU A 50 -16.70 1.75 -5.61
CA LEU A 50 -15.92 1.37 -4.43
C LEU A 50 -14.46 1.84 -4.53
N TRP A 51 -13.89 1.76 -5.73
CA TRP A 51 -12.48 2.06 -5.96
C TRP A 51 -12.33 3.38 -6.70
N GLN A 52 -11.31 4.16 -6.33
CA GLN A 52 -10.81 5.22 -7.19
C GLN A 52 -10.41 4.66 -8.57
N ARG A 53 -10.63 5.45 -9.62
CA ARG A 53 -10.24 5.09 -10.99
C ARG A 53 -8.72 5.12 -11.09
N ARG A 54 -8.16 4.13 -11.81
CA ARG A 54 -6.71 3.91 -11.90
C ARG A 54 -6.10 3.66 -10.51
N PHE A 55 -4.79 3.76 -10.40
CA PHE A 55 -4.00 3.67 -9.19
C PHE A 55 -2.72 4.48 -9.45
N TRP A 56 -1.97 4.78 -8.41
CA TRP A 56 -0.62 5.30 -8.56
C TRP A 56 0.36 4.14 -8.61
N GLU A 57 1.33 4.26 -9.51
CA GLU A 57 2.41 3.30 -9.68
C GLU A 57 3.76 4.00 -9.70
N HIS A 58 4.76 3.33 -9.12
CA HIS A 58 6.16 3.70 -9.19
C HIS A 58 7.00 2.45 -9.37
N VAL A 59 7.96 2.53 -10.31
CA VAL A 59 8.92 1.45 -10.55
C VAL A 59 10.11 1.68 -9.65
N ILE A 60 10.33 0.77 -8.70
CA ILE A 60 11.48 0.80 -7.81
C ILE A 60 12.75 0.55 -8.61
N ARG A 61 13.72 1.48 -8.52
CA ARG A 61 14.91 1.47 -9.41
C ARG A 61 16.18 0.94 -8.76
N ASP A 62 16.28 1.04 -7.45
CA ASP A 62 17.46 0.64 -6.69
C ASP A 62 17.10 0.25 -5.24
N GLU A 63 18.11 -0.16 -4.49
CA GLU A 63 17.96 -0.62 -3.10
C GLU A 63 17.48 0.51 -2.17
N ARG A 64 18.00 1.73 -2.34
CA ARG A 64 17.58 2.87 -1.52
C ARG A 64 16.12 3.21 -1.75
N ASP A 65 15.69 3.21 -3.01
CA ASP A 65 14.29 3.42 -3.40
C ASP A 65 13.38 2.32 -2.83
N TRP A 66 13.86 1.08 -2.81
CA TRP A 66 13.16 -0.05 -2.18
C TRP A 66 13.01 0.11 -0.66
N GLU A 67 14.10 0.42 0.04
CA GLU A 67 14.11 0.66 1.50
C GLU A 67 13.16 1.79 1.88
N ASN A 68 13.24 2.88 1.14
CA ASN A 68 12.37 4.04 1.27
C ASN A 68 10.87 3.67 1.20
N HIS A 69 10.46 2.94 0.16
CA HIS A 69 9.06 2.53 -0.01
C HIS A 69 8.62 1.46 0.99
N MET A 70 9.51 0.54 1.39
CA MET A 70 9.24 -0.44 2.44
C MET A 70 8.98 0.26 3.79
N ALA A 71 9.86 1.18 4.19
CA ALA A 71 9.69 1.99 5.39
C ALA A 71 8.41 2.83 5.30
N TYR A 72 8.14 3.46 4.16
CA TYR A 72 6.90 4.22 3.95
C TYR A 72 5.68 3.34 4.25
N ILE A 73 5.56 2.17 3.61
CA ILE A 73 4.44 1.24 3.82
C ILE A 73 4.27 0.84 5.28
N TYR A 74 5.37 0.52 5.97
CA TYR A 74 5.32 0.03 7.35
C TYR A 74 5.04 1.09 8.39
N TYR A 75 5.59 2.30 8.22
CA TYR A 75 5.38 3.40 9.16
C TYR A 75 4.14 4.24 8.84
N ASN A 76 3.48 4.00 7.70
CA ASN A 76 2.29 4.77 7.32
C ASN A 76 1.16 4.74 8.37
N PRO A 77 0.85 3.61 9.05
CA PRO A 77 -0.14 3.61 10.14
C PRO A 77 0.23 4.53 11.31
N VAL A 78 1.52 4.61 11.65
CA VAL A 78 2.04 5.53 12.69
C VAL A 78 1.95 6.97 12.20
N LYS A 79 2.36 7.22 10.95
CA LYS A 79 2.30 8.54 10.30
C LYS A 79 0.89 9.13 10.30
N HIS A 80 -0.12 8.31 10.02
CA HIS A 80 -1.53 8.72 10.04
C HIS A 80 -2.16 8.70 11.44
N GLY A 81 -1.41 8.35 12.48
CA GLY A 81 -1.88 8.35 13.86
C GLY A 81 -2.87 7.23 14.20
N TYR A 82 -2.94 6.17 13.39
CA TYR A 82 -3.80 5.02 13.68
C TYR A 82 -3.29 4.17 14.84
N VAL A 83 -1.97 4.11 15.01
CA VAL A 83 -1.28 3.32 16.04
C VAL A 83 0.00 4.00 16.48
N GLU A 84 0.49 3.67 17.68
CA GLU A 84 1.78 4.20 18.18
C GLU A 84 2.98 3.49 17.56
N ARG A 85 2.86 2.21 17.19
CA ARG A 85 3.95 1.42 16.61
C ARG A 85 3.47 0.57 15.43
N PRO A 86 4.34 0.26 14.45
CA PRO A 86 3.92 -0.49 13.26
C PRO A 86 3.27 -1.85 13.54
N LEU A 87 3.76 -2.59 14.55
CA LEU A 87 3.24 -3.92 14.89
C LEU A 87 1.81 -3.89 15.44
N ASP A 88 1.38 -2.75 15.99
CA ASP A 88 0.04 -2.59 16.53
C ASP A 88 -1.02 -2.48 15.40
N TRP A 89 -0.60 -2.27 14.14
CA TRP A 89 -1.48 -2.32 12.97
C TRP A 89 -1.48 -3.70 12.30
N GLN A 90 -2.45 -4.53 12.68
CA GLN A 90 -2.59 -5.91 12.20
C GLN A 90 -2.83 -6.05 10.68
N TYR A 91 -3.31 -4.99 10.01
CA TYR A 91 -3.62 -4.99 8.58
C TYR A 91 -2.40 -4.60 7.73
N SER A 92 -1.23 -5.12 8.10
CA SER A 92 0.02 -4.93 7.38
C SER A 92 0.84 -6.22 7.33
N SER A 93 1.80 -6.28 6.41
CA SER A 93 2.78 -7.37 6.40
C SER A 93 3.96 -7.15 7.37
N PHE A 94 3.92 -6.10 8.21
CA PHE A 94 5.02 -5.76 9.14
C PHE A 94 5.37 -6.93 10.07
N ALA A 95 4.35 -7.58 10.66
CA ALA A 95 4.55 -8.70 11.57
C ALA A 95 5.25 -9.91 10.92
N TYR A 96 5.15 -10.09 9.60
CA TYR A 96 5.70 -11.25 8.90
C TYR A 96 7.12 -11.02 8.38
N ARG A 97 7.42 -9.80 7.90
CA ARG A 97 8.69 -9.49 7.23
C ARG A 97 9.33 -8.19 7.71
N GLY A 98 8.54 -7.24 8.18
CA GLY A 98 9.03 -5.92 8.59
C GLY A 98 9.81 -5.97 9.91
N GLN A 99 9.32 -6.70 10.91
CA GLN A 99 9.90 -6.71 12.26
C GLN A 99 11.35 -7.21 12.36
N ALA A 100 11.85 -7.93 11.34
CA ALA A 100 13.24 -8.39 11.30
C ALA A 100 14.23 -7.30 10.87
N VAL A 101 13.75 -6.24 10.20
CA VAL A 101 14.57 -5.21 9.56
C VAL A 101 14.26 -3.81 10.10
N TYR A 102 12.99 -3.55 10.43
CA TYR A 102 12.51 -2.25 10.84
C TYR A 102 12.13 -2.23 12.33
N PRO A 103 12.60 -1.24 13.10
CA PRO A 103 12.26 -1.12 14.52
C PRO A 103 10.77 -0.97 14.78
N ASN A 104 10.24 -1.71 15.77
CA ASN A 104 8.87 -1.55 16.24
C ASN A 104 8.75 -0.41 17.27
N GLU A 105 9.02 0.81 16.83
CA GLU A 105 8.97 2.02 17.65
C GLU A 105 8.16 3.12 16.97
N ASN A 106 7.81 4.16 17.73
CA ASN A 106 7.04 5.31 17.25
C ASN A 106 7.86 6.31 16.42
N LYS A 107 9.14 6.01 16.15
CA LYS A 107 10.04 6.87 15.42
C LYS A 107 9.92 6.59 13.92
N ILE A 108 9.29 7.52 13.21
CA ILE A 108 9.21 7.49 11.74
C ILE A 108 10.57 7.97 11.19
N PRO A 109 11.23 7.20 10.30
CA PRO A 109 12.46 7.66 9.66
C PRO A 109 12.24 8.96 8.85
N GLU A 110 13.14 9.93 8.95
CA GLU A 110 12.97 11.26 8.33
C GLU A 110 12.70 11.19 6.82
N TYR A 111 13.38 10.29 6.11
CA TYR A 111 13.22 10.11 4.66
C TYR A 111 11.82 9.65 4.24
N VAL A 112 11.04 9.02 5.15
CA VAL A 112 9.64 8.64 4.87
C VAL A 112 8.77 9.89 4.67
N GLY A 113 9.06 10.98 5.38
CA GLY A 113 8.37 12.25 5.21
C GLY A 113 8.60 12.87 3.83
N GLU A 114 9.80 12.70 3.25
CA GLU A 114 10.12 13.22 1.92
C GLU A 114 9.41 12.45 0.80
N LEU A 115 9.28 11.12 0.94
CA LEU A 115 8.54 10.26 -0.01
C LEU A 115 7.04 10.56 -0.03
N ALA A 116 6.46 10.87 1.12
CA ALA A 116 5.04 11.23 1.21
C ALA A 116 4.66 12.37 0.27
N VAL A 117 5.54 13.36 0.12
CA VAL A 117 5.32 14.51 -0.76
C VAL A 117 5.27 14.10 -2.24
N GLN A 118 5.91 12.98 -2.58
CA GLN A 118 5.98 12.45 -3.95
C GLN A 118 4.85 11.46 -4.27
N MET A 119 4.10 11.01 -3.26
CA MET A 119 2.98 10.08 -3.37
C MET A 119 1.65 10.82 -3.12
N PRO A 120 1.04 11.47 -4.13
CA PRO A 120 -0.10 12.38 -3.94
C PRO A 120 -1.43 11.67 -3.64
N VAL A 121 -1.40 10.37 -3.32
CA VAL A 121 -2.60 9.56 -3.10
C VAL A 121 -2.72 9.26 -1.61
N GLU A 122 -3.02 10.31 -0.86
CA GLU A 122 -3.62 10.23 0.48
C GLU A 122 -5.08 10.70 0.38
#